data_AF-A0A0F4JEP0-F1
#
_entry.id   AF-A0A0F4JEP0-F1
#
_cell.length_a   1.000
_cell.length_b   1.000
_cell.length_c   1.000
_cell.angle_alpha   90.00
_cell.angle_beta   90.00
_cell.angle_gamma   90.00
#
_symmetry.space_group_name_H-M   'P 1'
#
loop_
_entity.id
_entity.type
_entity.pdbx_description
1 polymer ?
#
loop_
_entity_poly.entity_id
_entity_poly.type
_entity_poly.pdbx_seq_one_letter_code
_entity_poly.pdbx_strand_id
1 'polypeptide(L)'
;LELPGLADRQRCLLLDQLADALDDTDPRALTVAHQAVELARTLGEPRLRGLTLTSLLRRIDCELDPGAYLPLQEELTEVAAAQDNPEYAWMSAYTAARIAAARNDPARMEDCLARADGIARTYELQGAFAVARLRRPMLALAQGRFDEAERELGSAVAELRARGAVDLSGLAGLAIGCIRLQQGRLAEVLPVLLAVWEQYQPHNEALTALALLAADRPDEAREVFARRAPLLPDFAYSILAALRGAAAIAFGDREAAAEVYADLLPLAGLAGGASSLSLVFRPVAQTLGELARFLGRPDEARRHFHEAVRVAAAWDSPHWEAAARAALADPPAASAPARPRPDGRISRRSARP
;
A
#
# COMPACT_ATOMS: atom_id res chain seq x y z
N LEU A 1 -28.23 -6.08 15.46
CA LEU A 1 -28.88 -7.11 14.61
C LEU A 1 -29.38 -8.32 15.42
N GLU A 2 -29.67 -8.15 16.72
CA GLU A 2 -30.35 -9.17 17.53
C GLU A 2 -31.85 -8.87 17.58
N LEU A 3 -32.49 -8.78 16.42
CA LEU A 3 -33.93 -8.60 16.35
C LEU A 3 -34.60 -9.97 16.54
N PRO A 4 -35.51 -10.15 17.51
CA PRO A 4 -36.22 -11.40 17.70
C PRO A 4 -37.01 -11.76 16.44
N GLY A 5 -36.80 -12.96 15.88
CA GLY A 5 -37.61 -13.50 14.78
C GLY A 5 -37.00 -13.46 13.37
N LEU A 6 -35.78 -12.96 13.18
CA LEU A 6 -35.07 -13.12 11.91
C LEU A 6 -34.52 -14.55 11.79
N ALA A 7 -34.78 -15.21 10.66
CA ALA A 7 -34.10 -16.48 10.35
C ALA A 7 -32.60 -16.23 10.16
N ASP A 8 -31.74 -17.17 10.59
CA ASP A 8 -30.28 -17.03 10.51
C ASP A 8 -29.78 -16.71 9.10
N ARG A 9 -30.43 -17.28 8.07
CA ARG A 9 -30.19 -16.95 6.67
C ARG A 9 -30.44 -15.47 6.34
N GLN A 10 -31.54 -14.88 6.82
CA GLN A 10 -31.83 -13.46 6.61
C GLN A 10 -30.85 -12.57 7.37
N ARG A 11 -30.47 -12.97 8.58
CA ARG A 11 -29.44 -12.28 9.36
C ARG A 11 -28.09 -12.27 8.63
N CYS A 12 -27.69 -13.38 8.03
CA CYS A 12 -26.46 -13.46 7.24
C CYS A 12 -26.46 -12.48 6.06
N LEU A 13 -27.55 -12.45 5.28
CA LEU A 13 -27.70 -11.51 4.16
C LEU A 13 -27.71 -10.05 4.62
N LEU A 14 -28.38 -9.74 5.75
CA LEU A 14 -28.38 -8.39 6.31
C LEU A 14 -27.00 -7.96 6.83
N LEU A 15 -26.23 -8.88 7.41
CA LEU A 15 -24.85 -8.60 7.81
C LEU A 15 -23.97 -8.31 6.60
N ASP A 16 -24.06 -9.11 5.53
CA ASP A 16 -23.31 -8.89 4.29
C ASP A 16 -23.65 -7.53 3.65
N GLN A 17 -24.94 -7.21 3.54
CA GLN A 17 -25.38 -5.92 3.00
C GLN A 17 -25.02 -4.75 3.91
N LEU A 18 -25.08 -4.92 5.24
CA LEU A 18 -24.63 -3.90 6.18
C LEU A 18 -23.13 -3.69 6.07
N ALA A 19 -22.34 -4.76 5.94
CA ALA A 19 -20.91 -4.66 5.71
C ALA A 19 -20.67 -3.80 4.47
N ASP A 20 -21.26 -4.12 3.32
CA ASP A 20 -21.09 -3.34 2.07
C ASP A 20 -21.60 -1.89 2.16
N ALA A 21 -22.62 -1.61 2.97
CA ALA A 21 -23.17 -0.26 3.13
C ALA A 21 -22.39 0.64 4.10
N LEU A 22 -21.55 0.06 4.98
CA LEU A 22 -20.70 0.82 5.89
C LEU A 22 -19.51 1.42 5.12
N ASP A 23 -19.15 2.65 5.49
CA ASP A 23 -17.95 3.32 4.98
C ASP A 23 -16.71 2.49 5.31
N ASP A 24 -15.72 2.49 4.42
CA ASP A 24 -14.49 1.71 4.59
C ASP A 24 -13.66 2.16 5.79
N THR A 25 -13.87 3.39 6.27
CA THR A 25 -13.24 3.90 7.49
C THR A 25 -13.97 3.49 8.78
N ASP A 26 -15.18 2.90 8.70
CA ASP A 26 -15.90 2.42 9.89
C ASP A 26 -15.32 1.08 10.36
N PRO A 27 -14.71 1.00 11.56
CA PRO A 27 -14.10 -0.23 12.06
C PRO A 27 -15.10 -1.38 12.24
N ARG A 28 -16.41 -1.08 12.28
CA ARG A 28 -17.47 -2.09 12.35
C ARG A 28 -17.65 -2.82 11.03
N ALA A 29 -17.30 -2.23 9.88
CA ALA A 29 -17.50 -2.84 8.56
C ALA A 29 -16.82 -4.21 8.47
N LEU A 30 -15.57 -4.28 8.90
CA LEU A 30 -14.79 -5.52 8.93
C LEU A 30 -15.36 -6.53 9.95
N THR A 31 -15.70 -6.05 11.15
CA THR A 31 -16.30 -6.91 12.20
C THR A 31 -17.62 -7.55 11.71
N VAL A 32 -18.47 -6.77 11.05
CA VAL A 32 -19.75 -7.22 10.50
C VAL A 32 -19.53 -8.21 9.34
N ALA A 33 -18.55 -7.97 8.46
CA ALA A 33 -18.19 -8.89 7.39
C ALA A 33 -17.72 -10.25 7.93
N HIS A 34 -16.88 -10.26 8.98
CA HIS A 34 -16.48 -11.50 9.65
C HIS A 34 -17.67 -12.24 10.26
N GLN A 35 -18.59 -11.52 10.91
CA GLN A 35 -19.82 -12.12 11.45
C GLN A 35 -20.68 -12.76 10.35
N ALA A 36 -20.75 -12.15 9.18
CA ALA A 36 -21.47 -12.71 8.04
C ALA A 36 -20.84 -14.03 7.55
N VAL A 37 -19.50 -14.08 7.44
CA VAL A 37 -18.76 -15.28 7.04
C VAL A 37 -18.94 -16.42 8.05
N GLU A 38 -18.81 -16.15 9.35
CA GLU A 38 -19.00 -17.16 10.40
C GLU A 38 -20.42 -17.73 10.39
N LEU A 39 -21.43 -16.87 10.21
CA LEU A 39 -22.82 -17.33 10.11
C LEU A 39 -23.09 -18.10 8.80
N ALA A 40 -22.46 -17.72 7.70
CA ALA A 40 -22.55 -18.47 6.45
C ALA A 40 -21.92 -19.87 6.57
N ARG A 41 -20.81 -20.00 7.31
CA ARG A 41 -20.15 -21.28 7.61
C ARG A 41 -21.05 -22.19 8.44
N THR A 42 -21.74 -21.67 9.46
CA THR A 42 -22.62 -22.48 10.32
C THR A 42 -23.88 -22.96 9.58
N LEU A 43 -24.41 -22.16 8.66
CA LEU A 43 -25.55 -22.52 7.82
C LEU A 43 -25.21 -23.56 6.74
N GLY A 44 -23.94 -23.67 6.34
CA GLY A 44 -23.47 -24.63 5.35
C GLY A 44 -23.99 -24.37 3.92
N GLU A 45 -24.65 -23.24 3.66
CA GLU A 45 -25.14 -22.86 2.33
C GLU A 45 -23.99 -22.34 1.44
N PRO A 46 -23.59 -23.04 0.36
CA PRO A 46 -22.45 -22.63 -0.45
C PRO A 46 -22.59 -21.24 -1.08
N ARG A 47 -23.81 -20.84 -1.44
CA ARG A 47 -24.08 -19.51 -2.01
C ARG A 47 -23.85 -18.39 -1.00
N LEU A 48 -24.26 -18.56 0.26
CA LEU A 48 -24.01 -17.57 1.31
C LEU A 48 -22.51 -17.49 1.64
N ARG A 49 -21.82 -18.64 1.66
CA ARG A 49 -20.37 -18.68 1.85
C ARG A 49 -19.65 -17.91 0.74
N GLY A 50 -19.96 -18.19 -0.52
CA GLY A 50 -19.32 -17.50 -1.65
C GLY A 50 -19.56 -15.98 -1.65
N LEU A 51 -20.80 -15.56 -1.36
CA LEU A 51 -21.16 -14.14 -1.21
C LEU A 51 -20.35 -13.46 -0.11
N THR A 52 -20.43 -13.97 1.12
CA THR A 52 -19.81 -13.34 2.29
C THR A 52 -18.28 -13.34 2.22
N LEU A 53 -17.67 -14.40 1.67
CA LEU A 53 -16.23 -14.46 1.41
C LEU A 53 -15.81 -13.39 0.40
N THR A 54 -16.57 -13.22 -0.68
CA THR A 54 -16.30 -12.19 -1.71
C THR A 54 -16.38 -10.78 -1.11
N SER A 55 -17.36 -10.50 -0.25
CA SER A 55 -17.49 -9.21 0.43
C SER A 55 -16.35 -8.98 1.43
N LEU A 56 -15.99 -9.98 2.25
CA LEU A 56 -14.87 -9.86 3.18
C LEU A 56 -13.53 -9.62 2.45
N LEU A 57 -13.25 -10.38 1.38
CA LEU A 57 -12.01 -10.27 0.60
C LEU A 57 -11.84 -8.92 -0.13
N ARG A 58 -12.93 -8.18 -0.35
CA ARG A 58 -12.89 -6.80 -0.86
C ARG A 58 -12.51 -5.78 0.22
N ARG A 59 -12.71 -6.11 1.50
CA ARG A 59 -12.52 -5.21 2.65
C ARG A 59 -11.19 -5.38 3.37
N ILE A 60 -10.56 -6.54 3.25
CA ILE A 60 -9.23 -6.78 3.82
C ILE A 60 -8.14 -6.59 2.77
N ASP A 61 -6.98 -6.12 3.21
CA ASP A 61 -5.80 -5.99 2.33
C ASP A 61 -4.82 -7.16 2.54
N CYS A 62 -4.24 -7.65 1.43
CA CYS A 62 -3.37 -8.82 1.45
C CYS A 62 -2.01 -8.51 2.08
N GLU A 63 -1.54 -7.26 2.04
CA GLU A 63 -0.29 -6.85 2.69
C GLU A 63 -0.46 -6.79 4.22
N LEU A 64 -1.64 -6.36 4.68
CA LEU A 64 -1.90 -6.08 6.09
C LEU A 64 -2.40 -7.30 6.87
N ASP A 65 -3.09 -8.23 6.22
CA ASP A 65 -3.52 -9.50 6.83
C ASP A 65 -3.25 -10.72 5.91
N PRO A 66 -1.97 -11.03 5.62
CA PRO A 66 -1.63 -12.16 4.76
C PRO A 66 -2.04 -13.51 5.38
N GLY A 67 -2.16 -13.57 6.71
CA GLY A 67 -2.53 -14.78 7.45
C GLY A 67 -3.99 -15.18 7.22
N ALA A 68 -4.91 -14.22 7.22
CA ALA A 68 -6.31 -14.49 6.89
C ALA A 68 -6.56 -14.63 5.38
N TYR A 69 -5.77 -13.94 4.54
CA TYR A 69 -6.05 -13.83 3.11
C TYR A 69 -6.00 -15.18 2.36
N LEU A 70 -5.02 -16.02 2.66
CA LEU A 70 -4.85 -17.32 1.98
C LEU A 70 -5.98 -18.32 2.31
N PRO A 71 -6.31 -18.61 3.58
CA PRO A 71 -7.42 -19.52 3.90
C PRO A 71 -8.77 -19.07 3.31
N LEU A 72 -9.04 -17.76 3.29
CA LEU A 72 -10.26 -17.21 2.68
C LEU A 72 -10.28 -17.42 1.16
N GLN A 73 -9.14 -17.28 0.49
CA GLN A 73 -9.00 -17.56 -0.95
C GLN A 73 -9.20 -19.04 -1.27
N GLU A 74 -8.62 -19.94 -0.46
CA GLU A 74 -8.78 -21.38 -0.59
C GLU A 74 -10.25 -21.79 -0.43
N GLU A 75 -10.93 -21.29 0.61
CA GLU A 75 -12.35 -21.55 0.83
C GLU A 75 -13.22 -21.04 -0.32
N LEU A 76 -12.94 -19.83 -0.84
CA LEU A 76 -13.68 -19.29 -1.99
C LEU A 76 -13.46 -20.14 -3.25
N THR A 77 -12.27 -20.73 -3.41
CA THR A 77 -11.96 -21.63 -4.54
C THR A 77 -12.79 -22.91 -4.48
N GLU A 78 -12.92 -23.50 -3.29
CA GLU A 78 -13.75 -24.68 -3.07
C GLU A 78 -15.23 -24.37 -3.39
N VAL A 79 -15.73 -23.24 -2.90
CA VAL A 79 -17.11 -22.79 -3.16
C VAL A 79 -17.34 -22.53 -4.65
N ALA A 80 -16.39 -21.88 -5.32
CA ALA A 80 -16.47 -21.62 -6.75
C ALA A 80 -16.57 -22.91 -7.57
N ALA A 81 -15.76 -23.92 -7.23
CA ALA A 81 -15.79 -25.23 -7.88
C ALA A 81 -17.09 -25.99 -7.60
N ALA A 82 -17.60 -25.93 -6.36
CA ALA A 82 -18.82 -26.64 -5.97
C ALA A 82 -20.11 -26.03 -6.55
N GLN A 83 -20.10 -24.73 -6.88
CA GLN A 83 -21.27 -24.02 -7.40
C GLN A 83 -21.22 -23.75 -8.91
N ASP A 84 -20.10 -24.04 -9.57
CA ASP A 84 -19.83 -23.64 -10.97
C ASP A 84 -20.16 -22.16 -11.22
N ASN A 85 -19.78 -21.30 -10.25
CA ASN A 85 -20.11 -19.87 -10.28
C ASN A 85 -18.94 -19.06 -10.87
N PRO A 86 -19.14 -18.39 -12.03
CA PRO A 86 -18.08 -17.61 -12.68
C PRO A 86 -17.55 -16.43 -11.87
N GLU A 87 -18.41 -15.75 -11.11
CA GLU A 87 -18.00 -14.60 -10.29
C GLU A 87 -17.09 -15.03 -9.13
N TYR A 88 -17.41 -16.15 -8.47
CA TYR A 88 -16.55 -16.71 -7.42
C TYR A 88 -15.24 -17.26 -7.98
N ALA A 89 -15.29 -17.90 -9.15
CA ALA A 89 -14.08 -18.35 -9.83
C ALA A 89 -13.18 -17.18 -10.25
N TRP A 90 -13.78 -16.08 -10.71
CA TRP A 90 -13.08 -14.84 -11.02
C TRP A 90 -12.43 -14.23 -9.77
N MET A 91 -13.21 -14.03 -8.71
CA MET A 91 -12.73 -13.49 -7.43
C MET A 91 -11.60 -14.34 -6.85
N SER A 92 -11.74 -15.67 -6.85
CA SER A 92 -10.67 -16.59 -6.40
C SER A 92 -9.38 -16.41 -7.21
N ALA A 93 -9.46 -16.33 -8.55
CA ALA A 93 -8.29 -16.12 -9.40
C ALA A 93 -7.65 -14.74 -9.18
N TYR A 94 -8.47 -13.70 -9.02
CA TYR A 94 -8.02 -12.35 -8.71
C TYR A 94 -7.31 -12.28 -7.34
N THR A 95 -7.90 -12.86 -6.29
CA THR A 95 -7.32 -12.95 -4.95
C THR A 95 -6.02 -13.76 -4.95
N ALA A 96 -5.93 -14.84 -5.74
CA ALA A 96 -4.70 -15.60 -5.91
C ALA A 96 -3.57 -14.76 -6.55
N ALA A 97 -3.90 -13.85 -7.47
CA ALA A 97 -2.93 -12.92 -8.04
C ALA A 97 -2.40 -11.93 -6.99
N ARG A 98 -3.26 -11.42 -6.10
CA ARG A 98 -2.86 -10.53 -4.99
C ARG A 98 -1.88 -11.22 -4.04
N ILE A 99 -2.14 -12.50 -3.72
CA ILE A 99 -1.24 -13.33 -2.90
C ILE A 99 0.11 -13.53 -3.61
N ALA A 100 0.10 -13.80 -4.92
CA ALA A 100 1.33 -13.96 -5.70
C ALA A 100 2.15 -12.67 -5.72
N ALA A 101 1.50 -11.51 -5.93
CA ALA A 101 2.14 -10.20 -5.86
C ALA A 101 2.76 -9.94 -4.48
N ALA A 102 2.05 -10.22 -3.38
CA ALA A 102 2.58 -10.09 -2.02
C ALA A 102 3.78 -11.02 -1.75
N ARG A 103 3.87 -12.15 -2.46
CA ARG A 103 5.01 -13.08 -2.41
C ARG A 103 6.16 -12.68 -3.34
N ASN A 104 6.03 -11.57 -4.07
CA ASN A 104 6.94 -11.15 -5.15
C ASN A 104 7.10 -12.22 -6.24
N ASP A 105 5.98 -12.81 -6.67
CA ASP A 105 5.93 -13.76 -7.79
C ASP A 105 5.10 -13.14 -8.94
N PRO A 106 5.68 -12.20 -9.72
CA PRO A 106 4.95 -11.54 -10.80
C PRO A 106 4.54 -12.51 -11.92
N ALA A 107 5.27 -13.61 -12.12
CA ALA A 107 4.92 -14.62 -13.10
C ALA A 107 3.61 -15.33 -12.70
N ARG A 108 3.53 -15.83 -11.46
CA ARG A 108 2.30 -16.44 -10.94
C ARG A 108 1.14 -15.43 -10.86
N MET A 109 1.43 -14.19 -10.51
CA MET A 109 0.45 -13.10 -10.52
C MET A 109 -0.18 -12.95 -11.91
N GLU A 110 0.63 -12.88 -12.97
CA GLU A 110 0.15 -12.76 -14.34
C GLU A 110 -0.65 -13.99 -14.80
N ASP A 111 -0.23 -15.21 -14.45
CA ASP A 111 -0.99 -16.43 -14.75
C ASP A 111 -2.40 -16.38 -14.12
N CYS A 112 -2.48 -15.97 -12.85
CA CYS A 112 -3.74 -15.82 -12.13
C CYS A 112 -4.63 -14.74 -12.76
N LEU A 113 -4.06 -13.60 -13.16
CA LEU A 113 -4.80 -12.53 -13.82
C LEU A 113 -5.24 -12.90 -15.23
N ALA A 114 -4.43 -13.63 -16.00
CA ALA A 114 -4.82 -14.13 -17.32
C ALA A 114 -6.02 -15.10 -17.22
N ARG A 115 -6.04 -15.94 -16.19
CA ARG A 115 -7.21 -16.79 -15.87
C ARG A 115 -8.43 -15.94 -15.51
N ALA A 116 -8.28 -14.97 -14.61
CA ALA A 116 -9.36 -14.07 -14.23
C ALA A 116 -9.94 -13.34 -15.45
N ASP A 117 -9.10 -12.81 -16.33
CA ASP A 117 -9.55 -12.18 -17.57
C ASP A 117 -10.32 -13.12 -18.50
N GLY A 118 -9.86 -14.37 -18.61
CA GLY A 118 -10.53 -15.38 -19.42
C GLY A 118 -11.96 -15.60 -18.94
N ILE A 119 -12.16 -15.67 -17.63
CA ILE A 119 -13.48 -15.77 -17.01
C ILE A 119 -14.31 -14.51 -17.28
N ALA A 120 -13.75 -13.32 -17.01
CA ALA A 120 -14.47 -12.06 -17.20
C ALA A 120 -14.91 -11.84 -18.65
N ARG A 121 -14.08 -12.24 -19.64
CA ARG A 121 -14.44 -12.19 -21.07
C ARG A 121 -15.51 -13.21 -21.43
N THR A 122 -15.41 -14.44 -20.94
CA THR A 122 -16.35 -15.51 -21.28
C THR A 122 -17.76 -15.24 -20.74
N TYR A 123 -17.85 -14.64 -19.54
CA TYR A 123 -19.11 -14.39 -18.84
C TYR A 123 -19.50 -12.91 -18.78
N GLU A 124 -18.86 -12.06 -19.60
CA GLU A 124 -19.16 -10.62 -19.73
C GLU A 124 -19.22 -9.84 -18.40
N LEU A 125 -18.36 -10.19 -17.44
CA LEU A 125 -18.31 -9.59 -16.11
C LEU A 125 -17.74 -8.15 -16.16
N GLN A 126 -18.56 -7.16 -16.51
CA GLN A 126 -18.11 -5.79 -16.81
C GLN A 126 -17.33 -5.11 -15.66
N GLY A 127 -17.71 -5.33 -14.40
CA GLY A 127 -17.03 -4.75 -13.23
C GLY A 127 -15.64 -5.33 -12.97
N ALA A 128 -15.40 -6.58 -13.36
CA ALA A 128 -14.13 -7.29 -13.18
C ALA A 128 -13.00 -6.76 -14.09
N PHE A 129 -13.33 -6.12 -15.21
CA PHE A 129 -12.34 -5.61 -16.17
C PHE A 129 -11.54 -4.42 -15.66
N ALA A 130 -12.09 -3.63 -14.73
CA ALA A 130 -11.49 -2.37 -14.32
C ALA A 130 -10.14 -2.56 -13.64
N VAL A 131 -10.07 -3.53 -12.72
CA VAL A 131 -8.85 -3.78 -11.95
C VAL A 131 -7.78 -4.47 -12.79
N ALA A 132 -8.20 -5.39 -13.66
CA ALA A 132 -7.30 -6.08 -14.59
C ALA A 132 -6.56 -5.12 -15.55
N ARG A 133 -7.11 -3.93 -15.80
CA ARG A 133 -6.50 -2.91 -16.67
C ARG A 133 -5.34 -2.19 -15.99
N LEU A 134 -5.35 -2.09 -14.65
CA LEU A 134 -4.32 -1.41 -13.87
C LEU A 134 -3.06 -2.26 -13.65
N ARG A 135 -3.10 -3.57 -13.95
CA ARG A 135 -1.93 -4.46 -13.87
C ARG A 135 -0.76 -3.98 -14.76
N ARG A 136 -1.05 -3.52 -15.99
CA ARG A 136 -0.04 -3.13 -16.98
C ARG A 136 0.73 -1.89 -16.54
N PRO A 137 0.08 -0.77 -16.17
CA PRO A 137 0.81 0.37 -15.65
C PRO A 137 1.55 0.01 -14.36
N MET A 138 0.98 -0.83 -13.48
CA MET A 138 1.70 -1.30 -12.28
C MET A 138 3.00 -2.05 -12.62
N LEU A 139 2.98 -3.01 -13.56
CA LEU A 139 4.20 -3.72 -13.98
C LEU A 139 5.22 -2.78 -14.65
N ALA A 140 4.76 -1.84 -15.46
CA ALA A 140 5.62 -0.83 -16.06
C ALA A 140 6.27 0.07 -14.99
N LEU A 141 5.54 0.44 -13.92
CA LEU A 141 6.09 1.13 -12.76
C LEU A 141 7.15 0.29 -12.05
N ALA A 142 6.85 -0.98 -11.76
CA ALA A 142 7.79 -1.89 -11.12
C ALA A 142 9.10 -2.00 -11.90
N GLN A 143 9.03 -2.00 -13.23
CA GLN A 143 10.18 -2.15 -14.12
C GLN A 143 10.86 -0.82 -14.48
N GLY A 144 10.38 0.31 -13.93
CA GLY A 144 10.93 1.64 -14.20
C GLY A 144 10.61 2.20 -15.59
N ARG A 145 9.68 1.58 -16.32
CA ARG A 145 9.17 2.07 -17.62
C ARG A 145 8.12 3.17 -17.41
N PHE A 146 8.54 4.26 -16.78
CA PHE A 146 7.64 5.32 -16.28
C PHE A 146 6.77 5.97 -17.37
N ASP A 147 7.33 6.21 -18.57
CA ASP A 147 6.55 6.81 -19.66
C ASP A 147 5.46 5.86 -20.18
N GLU A 148 5.73 4.55 -20.19
CA GLU A 148 4.72 3.54 -20.54
C GLU A 148 3.64 3.45 -19.46
N ALA A 149 4.06 3.44 -18.19
CA ALA A 149 3.14 3.43 -17.06
C ALA A 149 2.18 4.62 -17.09
N GLU A 150 2.70 5.84 -17.31
CA GLU A 150 1.88 7.06 -17.36
C GLU A 150 0.86 7.01 -18.51
N ARG A 151 1.27 6.56 -19.70
CA ARG A 151 0.35 6.40 -20.84
C ARG A 151 -0.73 5.35 -20.60
N GLU A 152 -0.36 4.17 -20.13
CA GLU A 152 -1.32 3.08 -19.87
C GLU A 152 -2.27 3.43 -18.74
N LEU A 153 -1.79 4.10 -17.69
CA LEU A 153 -2.63 4.59 -16.58
C LEU A 153 -3.63 5.63 -17.07
N GLY A 154 -3.19 6.60 -17.88
CA GLY A 154 -4.06 7.61 -18.48
C GLY A 154 -5.16 6.97 -19.34
N SER A 155 -4.81 5.98 -20.16
CA SER A 155 -5.78 5.23 -20.96
C SER A 155 -6.78 4.46 -20.10
N ALA A 156 -6.30 3.77 -19.05
CA ALA A 156 -7.15 2.99 -18.16
C ALA A 156 -8.16 3.87 -17.40
N VAL A 157 -7.70 5.00 -16.85
CA VAL A 157 -8.55 5.95 -16.13
C VAL A 157 -9.60 6.59 -17.05
N ALA A 158 -9.22 6.96 -18.28
CA ALA A 158 -10.15 7.53 -19.25
C ALA A 158 -11.25 6.55 -19.66
N GLU A 159 -10.90 5.29 -19.92
CA GLU A 159 -11.83 4.22 -20.26
C GLU A 159 -12.82 3.94 -19.11
N LEU A 160 -12.31 3.87 -17.87
CA LEU A 160 -13.14 3.62 -16.70
C LEU A 160 -14.11 4.78 -16.41
N ARG A 161 -13.66 6.02 -16.56
CA ARG A 161 -14.53 7.19 -16.48
C ARG A 161 -15.64 7.14 -17.54
N ALA A 162 -15.32 6.77 -18.77
CA ALA A 162 -16.30 6.67 -19.85
C ALA A 162 -17.39 5.60 -19.59
N ARG A 163 -17.09 4.60 -18.76
CA ARG A 163 -18.04 3.56 -18.33
C ARG A 163 -18.81 3.89 -17.05
N GLY A 164 -18.66 5.12 -16.53
CA GLY A 164 -19.34 5.55 -15.30
C GLY A 164 -18.77 4.91 -14.02
N ALA A 165 -17.53 4.41 -14.07
CA ALA A 165 -16.87 3.84 -12.89
C ALA A 165 -16.45 4.93 -11.88
N VAL A 166 -16.08 4.48 -10.67
CA VAL A 166 -15.59 5.29 -9.54
C VAL A 166 -14.51 6.29 -9.99
N ASP A 167 -14.47 7.47 -9.38
CA ASP A 167 -13.43 8.46 -9.63
C ASP A 167 -12.04 7.94 -9.21
N LEU A 168 -11.19 7.67 -10.20
CA LEU A 168 -9.81 7.21 -10.01
C LEU A 168 -8.79 8.36 -10.03
N SER A 169 -9.24 9.62 -9.90
CA SER A 169 -8.36 10.80 -9.88
C SER A 169 -7.29 10.72 -8.78
N GLY A 170 -7.67 10.28 -7.57
CA GLY A 170 -6.74 10.09 -6.45
C GLY A 170 -5.66 9.06 -6.75
N LEU A 171 -6.03 7.89 -7.30
CA LEU A 171 -5.08 6.85 -7.73
C LEU A 171 -4.13 7.38 -8.80
N ALA A 172 -4.66 8.06 -9.81
CA ALA A 172 -3.86 8.63 -10.89
C ALA A 172 -2.87 9.69 -10.38
N GLY A 173 -3.32 10.58 -9.49
CA GLY A 173 -2.48 11.59 -8.86
C GLY A 173 -1.38 10.99 -7.99
N LEU A 174 -1.70 9.98 -7.17
CA LEU A 174 -0.73 9.25 -6.35
C LEU A 174 0.33 8.57 -7.23
N ALA A 175 -0.09 7.88 -8.30
CA ALA A 175 0.81 7.19 -9.21
C ALA A 175 1.76 8.17 -9.93
N ILE A 176 1.23 9.26 -10.49
CA ILE A 176 2.04 10.29 -11.17
C ILE A 176 3.02 10.96 -10.18
N GLY A 177 2.57 11.25 -8.95
CA GLY A 177 3.44 11.76 -7.89
C GLY A 177 4.57 10.78 -7.56
N CYS A 178 4.27 9.48 -7.44
CA CYS A 178 5.28 8.44 -7.22
C CYS A 178 6.29 8.33 -8.38
N ILE A 179 5.83 8.42 -9.63
CA ILE A 179 6.70 8.47 -10.82
C ILE A 179 7.64 9.66 -10.73
N ARG A 180 7.09 10.87 -10.57
CA ARG A 180 7.88 12.11 -10.60
C ARG A 180 8.83 12.21 -9.40
N LEU A 181 8.44 11.69 -8.24
CA LEU A 181 9.34 11.58 -7.09
C LEU A 181 10.56 10.70 -7.41
N GLN A 182 10.35 9.53 -8.02
CA GLN A 182 11.43 8.63 -8.41
C GLN A 182 12.34 9.22 -9.50
N GLN A 183 11.82 10.13 -10.33
CA GLN A 183 12.59 10.85 -11.34
C GLN A 183 13.27 12.12 -10.80
N GLY A 184 13.04 12.52 -9.55
CA GLY A 184 13.53 13.81 -9.01
C GLY A 184 12.83 15.04 -9.63
N ARG A 185 11.62 14.86 -10.17
CA ARG A 185 10.85 15.85 -10.94
C ARG A 185 9.52 16.22 -10.27
N LEU A 186 9.41 16.02 -8.96
CA LEU A 186 8.13 16.12 -8.24
C LEU A 186 7.49 17.52 -8.33
N ALA A 187 8.29 18.59 -8.43
CA ALA A 187 7.80 19.95 -8.58
C ALA A 187 6.92 20.17 -9.83
N GLU A 188 7.13 19.39 -10.90
CA GLU A 188 6.38 19.51 -12.16
C GLU A 188 4.89 19.20 -12.01
N VAL A 189 4.53 18.41 -11.00
CA VAL A 189 3.15 17.95 -10.78
C VAL A 189 2.53 18.54 -9.52
N LEU A 190 3.15 19.57 -8.94
CA LEU A 190 2.63 20.24 -7.74
C LEU A 190 1.16 20.68 -7.86
N PRO A 191 0.68 21.31 -8.96
CA PRO A 191 -0.73 21.68 -9.08
C PRO A 191 -1.69 20.48 -9.00
N VAL A 192 -1.30 19.34 -9.57
CA VAL A 192 -2.10 18.10 -9.52
C VAL A 192 -2.15 17.57 -8.09
N LEU A 193 -1.00 17.55 -7.41
CA LEU A 193 -0.92 17.06 -6.03
C LEU A 193 -1.65 17.95 -5.03
N LEU A 194 -1.67 19.27 -5.24
CA LEU A 194 -2.49 20.19 -4.44
C LEU A 194 -3.99 19.93 -4.65
N ALA A 195 -4.44 19.66 -5.88
CA ALA A 195 -5.85 19.32 -6.12
C ALA A 195 -6.26 18.00 -5.45
N VAL A 196 -5.39 16.98 -5.50
CA VAL A 196 -5.59 15.71 -4.78
C VAL A 196 -5.60 15.95 -3.27
N TRP A 197 -4.68 16.76 -2.75
CA TRP A 197 -4.66 17.11 -1.33
C TRP A 197 -5.96 17.78 -0.88
N GLU A 198 -6.47 18.77 -1.61
CA GLU A 198 -7.73 19.44 -1.26
C GLU A 198 -8.91 18.47 -1.14
N GLN A 199 -8.96 17.46 -2.03
CA GLN A 199 -10.02 16.46 -2.07
C GLN A 199 -9.89 15.38 -0.99
N TYR A 200 -8.67 14.95 -0.67
CA TYR A 200 -8.43 13.77 0.18
C TYR A 200 -7.77 14.07 1.52
N GLN A 201 -7.47 15.34 1.84
CA GLN A 201 -6.91 15.73 3.13
C GLN A 201 -7.76 15.20 4.31
N PRO A 202 -7.12 14.79 5.42
CA PRO A 202 -5.69 14.90 5.72
C PRO A 202 -4.81 13.76 5.14
N HIS A 203 -5.33 12.94 4.23
CA HIS A 203 -4.56 11.86 3.59
C HIS A 203 -3.69 12.39 2.44
N ASN A 204 -2.56 11.74 2.12
CA ASN A 204 -1.54 12.18 1.15
C ASN A 204 -0.70 13.40 1.54
N GLU A 205 -0.60 13.71 2.84
CA GLU A 205 0.15 14.86 3.32
C GLU A 205 1.63 14.79 2.94
N ALA A 206 2.23 13.60 3.02
CA ALA A 206 3.66 13.42 2.78
C ALA A 206 4.04 13.68 1.32
N LEU A 207 3.24 13.20 0.37
CA LEU A 207 3.48 13.42 -1.06
C LEU A 207 3.38 14.90 -1.42
N THR A 208 2.36 15.57 -0.88
CA THR A 208 2.11 16.99 -1.10
C THR A 208 3.21 17.84 -0.47
N ALA A 209 3.63 17.52 0.76
CA ALA A 209 4.73 18.18 1.44
C ALA A 209 6.05 18.01 0.68
N LEU A 210 6.37 16.81 0.19
CA LEU A 210 7.54 16.58 -0.65
C LEU A 210 7.50 17.38 -1.96
N ALA A 211 6.32 17.54 -2.57
CA ALA A 211 6.14 18.32 -3.78
C ALA A 211 6.33 19.83 -3.54
N LEU A 212 5.79 20.34 -2.43
CA LEU A 212 6.01 21.72 -1.99
C LEU A 212 7.50 21.98 -1.69
N LEU A 213 8.16 21.05 -1.01
CA LEU A 213 9.59 21.12 -0.73
C LEU A 213 10.41 21.13 -2.03
N ALA A 214 10.09 20.26 -2.99
CA ALA A 214 10.74 20.22 -4.30
C ALA A 214 10.53 21.49 -5.14
N ALA A 215 9.44 22.24 -4.86
CA ALA A 215 9.12 23.51 -5.49
C ALA A 215 9.62 24.74 -4.71
N ASP A 216 10.57 24.54 -3.77
CA ASP A 216 11.17 25.60 -2.94
C ASP A 216 10.16 26.36 -2.07
N ARG A 217 9.14 25.65 -1.56
CA ARG A 217 8.10 26.18 -0.64
C ARG A 217 8.16 25.48 0.73
N PRO A 218 9.27 25.60 1.49
CA PRO A 218 9.54 24.77 2.66
C PRO A 218 8.61 25.04 3.86
N ASP A 219 8.09 26.25 4.01
CA ASP A 219 7.21 26.59 5.15
C ASP A 219 5.82 25.95 4.98
N GLU A 220 5.24 26.07 3.79
CA GLU A 220 3.99 25.39 3.43
C GLU A 220 4.15 23.86 3.46
N ALA A 221 5.30 23.36 3.03
CA ALA A 221 5.63 21.93 3.08
C ALA A 221 5.59 21.39 4.52
N ARG A 222 6.15 22.15 5.48
CA ARG A 222 6.12 21.79 6.91
C ARG A 222 4.70 21.88 7.48
N GLU A 223 3.93 22.89 7.09
CA GLU A 223 2.54 23.03 7.53
C GLU A 223 1.70 21.82 7.08
N VAL A 224 1.80 21.42 5.81
CA VAL A 224 1.10 20.25 5.30
C VAL A 224 1.56 18.98 6.02
N PHE A 225 2.86 18.76 6.19
CA PHE A 225 3.38 17.57 6.89
C PHE A 225 2.99 17.50 8.38
N ALA A 226 2.82 18.66 9.03
CA ALA A 226 2.35 18.74 10.41
C ALA A 226 0.87 18.31 10.56
N ARG A 227 0.09 18.31 9.48
CA ARG A 227 -1.32 17.87 9.46
C ARG A 227 -1.49 16.36 9.30
N ARG A 228 -0.41 15.57 9.41
CA ARG A 228 -0.44 14.11 9.33
C ARG A 228 -1.47 13.49 10.27
N ALA A 229 -2.24 12.56 9.73
CA ALA A 229 -3.19 11.73 10.47
C ALA A 229 -2.75 10.24 10.41
N PRO A 230 -3.31 9.36 11.26
CA PRO A 230 -3.13 7.91 11.10
C PRO A 230 -3.43 7.47 9.66
N LEU A 231 -2.59 6.61 9.09
CA LEU A 231 -2.83 6.08 7.75
C LEU A 231 -4.02 5.13 7.78
N LEU A 232 -4.84 5.20 6.73
CA LEU A 232 -5.90 4.23 6.53
C LEU A 232 -5.29 2.87 6.17
N PRO A 233 -5.76 1.76 6.79
CA PRO A 233 -5.27 0.41 6.50
C PRO A 233 -5.88 -0.11 5.19
N ASP A 234 -5.63 0.58 4.09
CA ASP A 234 -6.14 0.28 2.75
C ASP A 234 -5.03 -0.14 1.78
N PHE A 235 -5.40 -0.29 0.51
CA PHE A 235 -4.51 -0.71 -0.57
C PHE A 235 -3.28 0.20 -0.78
N ALA A 236 -3.34 1.46 -0.33
CA ALA A 236 -2.27 2.44 -0.48
C ALA A 236 -1.38 2.54 0.75
N TYR A 237 -1.69 1.84 1.85
CA TYR A 237 -1.01 1.96 3.15
C TYR A 237 0.51 1.94 3.04
N SER A 238 1.09 0.91 2.42
CA SER A 238 2.54 0.75 2.33
C SER A 238 3.21 1.83 1.45
N ILE A 239 2.51 2.33 0.43
CA ILE A 239 2.96 3.44 -0.41
C ILE A 239 2.97 4.74 0.40
N LEU A 240 1.87 5.07 1.07
CA LEU A 240 1.75 6.30 1.85
C LEU A 240 2.69 6.31 3.05
N ALA A 241 2.86 5.16 3.72
CA ALA A 241 3.85 4.98 4.77
C ALA A 241 5.28 5.20 4.24
N ALA A 242 5.61 4.66 3.06
CA ALA A 242 6.91 4.90 2.43
C ALA A 242 7.15 6.39 2.10
N LEU A 243 6.13 7.08 1.58
CA LEU A 243 6.18 8.52 1.31
C LEU A 243 6.34 9.33 2.60
N ARG A 244 5.63 8.95 3.68
CA ARG A 244 5.78 9.56 5.00
C ARG A 244 7.17 9.37 5.58
N GLY A 245 7.78 8.21 5.38
CA GLY A 245 9.17 7.95 5.75
C GLY A 245 10.14 8.87 5.00
N ALA A 246 9.96 9.02 3.68
CA ALA A 246 10.76 9.94 2.88
C ALA A 246 10.61 11.41 3.32
N ALA A 247 9.38 11.84 3.62
CA ALA A 247 9.11 13.18 4.16
C ALA A 247 9.76 13.40 5.53
N ALA A 248 9.65 12.42 6.45
CA ALA A 248 10.27 12.49 7.77
C ALA A 248 11.79 12.68 7.69
N ILE A 249 12.46 11.95 6.79
CA ILE A 249 13.90 12.14 6.52
C ILE A 249 14.17 13.54 5.97
N ALA A 250 13.39 14.00 4.98
CA ALA A 250 13.58 15.30 4.33
C ALA A 250 13.41 16.48 5.31
N PHE A 251 12.49 16.37 6.27
CA PHE A 251 12.26 17.40 7.29
C PHE A 251 13.12 17.22 8.55
N GLY A 252 13.89 16.14 8.65
CA GLY A 252 14.70 15.85 9.84
C GLY A 252 13.89 15.38 11.06
N ASP A 253 12.64 14.93 10.86
CA ASP A 253 11.74 14.48 11.92
C ASP A 253 12.07 13.03 12.33
N ARG A 254 12.91 12.87 13.37
CA ARG A 254 13.33 11.55 13.86
C ARG A 254 12.24 10.78 14.57
N GLU A 255 11.24 11.47 15.14
CA GLU A 255 10.12 10.83 15.82
C GLU A 255 9.21 10.17 14.78
N ALA A 256 8.76 10.94 13.79
CA ALA A 256 7.98 10.41 12.67
C ALA A 256 8.72 9.31 11.91
N ALA A 257 10.04 9.43 11.73
CA ALA A 257 10.85 8.39 11.10
C ALA A 257 10.86 7.08 11.91
N ALA A 258 10.90 7.15 13.24
CA ALA A 258 10.87 5.97 14.09
C ALA A 258 9.51 5.28 14.11
N GLU A 259 8.42 6.06 14.10
CA GLU A 259 7.04 5.57 13.98
C GLU A 259 6.85 4.82 12.65
N VAL A 260 7.15 5.47 11.52
CA VAL A 260 7.02 4.86 10.19
C VAL A 260 7.91 3.62 10.05
N TYR A 261 9.10 3.61 10.64
CA TYR A 261 9.97 2.44 10.64
C TYR A 261 9.30 1.24 11.33
N ALA A 262 8.64 1.46 12.47
CA ALA A 262 7.92 0.40 13.19
C ALA A 262 6.72 -0.10 12.38
N ASP A 263 5.96 0.81 11.78
CA ASP A 263 4.79 0.51 10.96
C ASP A 263 5.12 -0.30 9.70
N LEU A 264 6.23 0.02 9.04
CA LEU A 264 6.66 -0.67 7.82
C LEU A 264 7.38 -2.00 8.08
N LEU A 265 7.87 -2.25 9.29
CA LEU A 265 8.69 -3.42 9.59
C LEU A 265 8.00 -4.76 9.27
N PRO A 266 6.70 -4.98 9.58
CA PRO A 266 5.98 -6.20 9.19
C PRO A 266 5.89 -6.40 7.66
N LEU A 267 6.04 -5.32 6.90
CA LEU A 267 5.87 -5.28 5.44
C LEU A 267 7.22 -5.32 4.70
N ALA A 268 8.35 -5.52 5.40
CA ALA A 268 9.70 -5.35 4.86
C ALA A 268 9.95 -6.11 3.55
N GLY A 269 9.42 -7.32 3.42
CA GLY A 269 9.65 -8.18 2.25
C GLY A 269 8.78 -7.87 1.03
N LEU A 270 7.92 -6.85 1.08
CA LEU A 270 6.95 -6.54 0.02
C LEU A 270 7.49 -5.52 -0.99
N ALA A 271 7.05 -5.64 -2.24
CA ALA A 271 7.01 -4.51 -3.16
C ALA A 271 5.80 -3.63 -2.79
N GLY A 272 6.03 -2.44 -2.24
CA GLY A 272 4.99 -1.63 -1.61
C GLY A 272 3.86 -1.28 -2.56
N GLY A 273 2.66 -1.77 -2.21
CA GLY A 273 1.40 -1.56 -2.92
C GLY A 273 1.09 -2.64 -3.96
N ALA A 274 2.04 -3.51 -4.31
CA ALA A 274 1.87 -4.46 -5.41
C ALA A 274 0.69 -5.41 -5.22
N SER A 275 0.34 -5.77 -3.98
CA SER A 275 -0.80 -6.65 -3.72
C SER A 275 -2.16 -6.02 -4.09
N SER A 276 -2.20 -4.69 -4.22
CA SER A 276 -3.39 -3.97 -4.71
C SER A 276 -3.71 -4.31 -6.17
N LEU A 277 -2.70 -4.75 -6.93
CA LEU A 277 -2.73 -4.96 -8.39
C LEU A 277 -3.01 -3.68 -9.20
N SER A 278 -3.00 -2.51 -8.57
CA SER A 278 -3.32 -1.23 -9.19
C SER A 278 -2.13 -0.27 -9.25
N LEU A 279 -1.28 -0.27 -8.22
CA LEU A 279 -0.15 0.62 -8.09
C LEU A 279 0.98 -0.05 -7.31
N VAL A 280 2.21 0.27 -7.67
CA VAL A 280 3.41 -0.13 -6.92
C VAL A 280 4.40 1.03 -6.92
N PHE A 281 5.07 1.25 -5.78
CA PHE A 281 6.01 2.35 -5.63
C PHE A 281 7.46 1.90 -5.63
N ARG A 282 7.88 1.20 -4.57
CA ARG A 282 9.25 0.70 -4.37
C ARG A 282 9.24 -0.45 -3.36
N PRO A 283 10.33 -1.22 -3.23
CA PRO A 283 10.45 -2.21 -2.15
C PRO A 283 10.32 -1.51 -0.79
N VAL A 284 9.50 -2.05 0.12
CA VAL A 284 9.35 -1.49 1.47
C VAL A 284 10.69 -1.47 2.20
N ALA A 285 11.50 -2.52 1.99
CA ALA A 285 12.86 -2.60 2.50
C ALA A 285 13.77 -1.45 2.06
N GLN A 286 13.52 -0.82 0.89
CA GLN A 286 14.30 0.36 0.49
C GLN A 286 14.06 1.52 1.47
N THR A 287 12.79 1.81 1.77
CA THR A 287 12.41 2.84 2.75
C THR A 287 12.90 2.50 4.16
N LEU A 288 12.73 1.24 4.59
CA LEU A 288 13.23 0.80 5.90
C LEU A 288 14.75 0.96 6.03
N GLY A 289 15.50 0.73 4.95
CA GLY A 289 16.94 0.95 4.92
C GLY A 289 17.30 2.43 5.06
N GLU A 290 16.61 3.31 4.32
CA GLU A 290 16.77 4.76 4.39
C GLU A 290 16.45 5.30 5.79
N LEU A 291 15.34 4.84 6.39
CA LEU A 291 14.93 5.18 7.75
C LEU A 291 15.93 4.67 8.79
N ALA A 292 16.35 3.40 8.71
CA ALA A 292 17.33 2.84 9.62
C ALA A 292 18.66 3.62 9.57
N ARG A 293 19.13 3.98 8.37
CA ARG A 293 20.32 4.83 8.21
C ARG A 293 20.11 6.19 8.88
N PHE A 294 19.00 6.85 8.59
CA PHE A 294 18.68 8.16 9.16
C PHE A 294 18.61 8.12 10.70
N LEU A 295 18.06 7.04 11.25
CA LEU A 295 17.96 6.77 12.69
C LEU A 295 19.29 6.34 13.33
N GLY A 296 20.36 6.14 12.56
CA GLY A 296 21.68 5.76 13.06
C GLY A 296 21.83 4.26 13.34
N ARG A 297 21.11 3.41 12.59
CA ARG A 297 21.10 1.95 12.71
C ARG A 297 21.70 1.28 11.45
N PRO A 298 23.02 1.40 11.21
CA PRO A 298 23.65 1.00 9.94
C PRO A 298 23.54 -0.50 9.63
N ASP A 299 23.53 -1.37 10.63
CA ASP A 299 23.41 -2.83 10.42
C ASP A 299 21.98 -3.24 10.05
N GLU A 300 20.97 -2.57 10.61
CA GLU A 300 19.57 -2.72 10.17
C GLU A 300 19.43 -2.18 8.74
N ALA A 301 19.99 -1.00 8.45
CA ALA A 301 19.95 -0.41 7.13
C ALA A 301 20.52 -1.34 6.05
N ARG A 302 21.70 -1.93 6.29
CA ARG A 302 22.34 -2.88 5.36
C ARG A 302 21.46 -4.10 5.10
N ARG A 303 20.85 -4.68 6.15
CA ARG A 303 19.94 -5.84 6.01
C ARG A 303 18.74 -5.49 5.13
N HIS A 304 18.14 -4.33 5.35
CA HIS A 304 17.02 -3.85 4.57
C HIS A 304 17.40 -3.60 3.10
N PHE A 305 18.55 -2.97 2.81
CA PHE A 305 18.95 -2.81 1.40
C PHE A 305 19.24 -4.13 0.68
N HIS A 306 19.76 -5.16 1.37
CA HIS A 306 19.87 -6.49 0.79
C HIS A 306 18.51 -7.10 0.46
N GLU A 307 17.51 -6.92 1.33
CA GLU A 307 16.14 -7.35 1.06
C GLU A 307 15.51 -6.56 -0.11
N ALA A 308 15.80 -5.26 -0.22
CA ALA A 308 15.38 -4.44 -1.35
C ALA A 308 15.96 -4.95 -2.68
N VAL A 309 17.23 -5.41 -2.70
CA VAL A 309 17.82 -6.08 -3.88
C VAL A 309 17.09 -7.38 -4.21
N ARG A 310 16.74 -8.20 -3.21
CA ARG A 310 15.99 -9.45 -3.42
C ARG A 310 14.62 -9.18 -4.05
N VAL A 311 13.88 -8.20 -3.51
CA VAL A 311 12.58 -7.79 -4.07
C VAL A 311 12.74 -7.21 -5.47
N ALA A 312 13.73 -6.34 -5.71
CA ALA A 312 13.99 -5.78 -7.02
C ALA A 312 14.27 -6.84 -8.09
N ALA A 313 15.06 -7.86 -7.75
CA ALA A 313 15.33 -8.99 -8.64
C ALA A 313 14.07 -9.81 -8.95
N ALA A 314 13.20 -10.04 -7.95
CA ALA A 314 11.96 -10.77 -8.14
C ALA A 314 10.97 -10.07 -9.09
N TRP A 315 11.06 -8.75 -9.21
CA TRP A 315 10.22 -7.93 -10.09
C TRP A 315 10.90 -7.50 -11.40
N ASP A 316 12.10 -8.02 -11.69
CA ASP A 316 12.93 -7.59 -12.83
C ASP A 316 13.08 -6.06 -12.90
N SER A 317 13.34 -5.44 -11.74
CA SER A 317 13.36 -3.99 -11.58
C SER A 317 14.78 -3.43 -11.54
N PRO A 318 15.34 -2.98 -12.68
CA PRO A 318 16.70 -2.46 -12.72
C PRO A 318 16.86 -1.17 -11.90
N HIS A 319 15.83 -0.34 -11.84
CA HIS A 319 15.90 0.94 -11.12
C HIS A 319 15.83 0.76 -9.59
N TRP A 320 15.01 -0.17 -9.09
CA TRP A 320 15.01 -0.52 -7.66
C TRP A 320 16.32 -1.19 -7.26
N GLU A 321 16.85 -2.09 -8.10
CA GLU A 321 18.12 -2.74 -7.85
C GLU A 321 19.26 -1.71 -7.80
N ALA A 322 19.31 -0.79 -8.76
CA ALA A 322 20.31 0.29 -8.78
C ALA A 322 20.23 1.17 -7.53
N ALA A 323 19.03 1.55 -7.09
CA ALA A 323 18.83 2.35 -5.88
C ALA A 323 19.32 1.60 -4.61
N ALA A 324 18.95 0.34 -4.46
CA ALA A 324 19.36 -0.47 -3.32
C ALA A 324 20.88 -0.73 -3.29
N ARG A 325 21.49 -1.00 -4.45
CA ARG A 325 22.95 -1.19 -4.57
C ARG A 325 23.72 0.10 -4.32
N ALA A 326 23.24 1.24 -4.81
CA ALA A 326 23.83 2.53 -4.50
C ALA A 326 23.77 2.80 -2.99
N ALA A 327 22.64 2.51 -2.34
CA ALA A 327 22.50 2.63 -0.90
C ALA A 327 23.45 1.68 -0.14
N LEU A 328 23.73 0.46 -0.62
CA LEU A 328 24.70 -0.43 0.01
C LEU A 328 26.16 0.06 -0.10
N ALA A 329 26.47 0.80 -1.18
CA ALA A 329 27.80 1.34 -1.44
C ALA A 329 28.09 2.63 -0.65
N ASP A 330 27.05 3.36 -0.25
CA ASP A 330 27.18 4.61 0.51
C ASP A 330 27.71 4.33 1.93
N PRO A 331 28.91 4.84 2.30
CA PRO A 331 29.49 4.60 3.60
C PRO A 331 28.59 5.17 4.71
N PRO A 332 28.49 4.50 5.88
CA PRO A 332 27.77 5.06 7.01
C PRO A 332 28.38 6.43 7.35
N ALA A 333 27.54 7.46 7.46
CA ALA A 333 27.99 8.78 7.85
C ALA A 333 28.81 8.64 9.13
N ALA A 334 30.10 8.99 9.08
CA ALA A 334 31.00 8.87 10.22
C ALA A 334 30.33 9.55 11.41
N SER A 335 30.13 8.81 12.49
CA SER A 335 29.63 9.36 13.74
C SER A 335 30.47 10.58 14.08
N ALA A 336 29.84 11.75 14.12
CA ALA A 336 30.52 12.98 14.53
C ALA A 336 31.27 12.68 15.84
N PRO A 337 32.58 12.97 15.94
CA PRO A 337 33.33 12.65 17.15
C PRO A 337 32.62 13.31 18.33
N ALA A 338 32.32 12.51 19.35
CA ALA A 338 31.69 12.98 20.57
C ALA A 338 32.43 14.22 21.05
N ARG A 339 31.73 15.36 21.12
CA ARG A 339 32.30 16.59 21.67
C ARG A 339 32.91 16.25 23.04
N PRO A 340 34.18 16.59 23.30
CA PRO A 340 34.77 16.34 24.61
C PRO A 340 33.93 17.05 25.66
N ARG A 341 33.54 16.30 26.71
CA ARG A 341 32.87 16.87 27.88
C ARG A 341 33.73 18.02 28.43
N PRO A 342 33.16 19.18 28.76
CA PRO A 342 33.92 20.21 29.44
C PRO A 342 34.32 19.67 30.81
N ASP A 343 35.63 19.46 31.01
CA ASP A 343 36.20 19.14 32.30
C ASP A 343 35.82 20.24 33.29
N GLY A 344 34.94 19.87 34.24
CA GLY A 344 34.60 20.70 35.37
C GLY A 344 35.81 20.89 36.27
N ARG A 345 36.59 21.95 36.05
CA ARG A 345 37.48 22.51 37.07
C ARG A 345 36.81 23.72 37.71
N ILE A 346 35.99 23.45 38.72
CA ILE A 346 35.64 24.41 39.75
C ILE A 346 36.91 24.67 40.58
N SER A 347 37.59 25.77 40.28
CA SER A 347 38.68 26.25 41.13
C SER A 347 38.09 26.83 42.40
N ARG A 348 38.12 26.07 43.49
CA ARG A 348 37.89 26.58 44.85
C ARG A 348 39.00 27.59 45.18
N ARG A 349 38.62 28.84 45.45
CA ARG A 349 39.42 29.76 46.28
C ARG A 349 38.63 30.08 47.54
N SER A 350 39.05 29.46 48.63
CA SER A 350 38.76 29.83 50.00
C SER A 350 40.05 30.35 50.63
N ALA A 351 40.05 31.58 51.17
CA ALA A 351 40.60 31.91 52.49
C ALA A 351 40.61 33.43 52.74
N ARG A 352 39.77 33.81 53.71
CA ARG A 352 39.85 34.90 54.72
C ARG A 352 41.27 35.20 55.26
N PRO A 353 41.52 36.31 55.98
CA PRO A 353 40.82 36.75 57.21
C PRO A 353 39.70 37.77 57.01
#